data_AF-A0AAU8K1G9-F1
#
_entry.id   AF-A0AAU8K1G9-F1
#
_cell.length_a   1.000
_cell.length_b   1.000
_cell.length_c   1.000
_cell.angle_alpha   90.00
_cell.angle_beta   90.00
_cell.angle_gamma   90.00
#
_symmetry.space_group_name_H-M   'P 1'
#
loop_
_entity.id
_entity.type
_entity.pdbx_description
1 polymer ?
#
loop_
_entity_poly.entity_id
_entity_poly.type
_entity_poly.pdbx_seq_one_letter_code
_entity_poly.pdbx_strand_id
1 'polypeptide(L)'
;MSTANEAVRADADAAAVLREQIELIVETATGRVVTVADLRAADGELDRAGVNSIGYINLMEVLEQRYGAVIDPEADPEHLTSVDSIARFVAAARQTAGGPA
;
A
#
# COMPACT_ATOMS: atom_id res chain seq x y z
N MET A 1 -6.05 -32.52 -3.23
CA MET A 1 -4.88 -31.80 -2.68
C MET A 1 -4.31 -30.73 -3.63
N SER A 2 -4.69 -30.67 -4.92
CA SER A 2 -4.22 -29.64 -5.87
C SER A 2 -4.78 -28.23 -5.68
N THR A 3 -6.07 -28.08 -5.31
CA THR A 3 -6.76 -26.77 -5.33
C THR A 3 -6.27 -25.78 -4.27
N ALA A 4 -5.80 -26.27 -3.12
CA ALA A 4 -5.32 -25.42 -2.03
C ALA A 4 -4.02 -24.67 -2.39
N ASN A 5 -3.12 -25.30 -3.13
CA ASN A 5 -1.84 -24.68 -3.50
C ASN A 5 -2.01 -23.61 -4.58
N GLU A 6 -2.98 -23.76 -5.49
CA GLU A 6 -3.26 -22.77 -6.54
C GLU A 6 -3.85 -21.48 -5.96
N ALA A 7 -4.78 -21.59 -5.01
CA ALA A 7 -5.37 -20.43 -4.36
C ALA A 7 -4.35 -19.61 -3.55
N VAL A 8 -3.48 -20.28 -2.78
CA VAL A 8 -2.40 -19.63 -2.02
C VAL A 8 -1.42 -18.91 -2.95
N ARG A 9 -1.10 -19.51 -4.10
CA ARG A 9 -0.22 -18.88 -5.09
C ARG A 9 -0.87 -17.64 -5.70
N ALA A 10 -2.14 -17.72 -6.10
CA ALA A 10 -2.86 -16.60 -6.67
C ALA A 10 -2.98 -15.41 -5.69
N ASP A 11 -3.17 -15.68 -4.40
CA ASP A 11 -3.18 -14.66 -3.35
C ASP A 11 -1.80 -13.99 -3.18
N ALA A 12 -0.73 -14.78 -3.15
CA ALA A 12 0.64 -14.27 -3.10
C ALA A 12 1.00 -13.41 -4.33
N ASP A 13 0.58 -13.84 -5.53
CA ASP A 13 0.77 -13.08 -6.77
C ASP A 13 -0.03 -11.76 -6.73
N ALA A 14 -1.28 -11.80 -6.24
CA ALA A 14 -2.10 -10.60 -6.07
C ALA A 14 -1.50 -9.62 -5.04
N ALA A 15 -0.96 -10.13 -3.93
CA ALA A 15 -0.27 -9.34 -2.93
C ALA A 15 1.00 -8.69 -3.50
N ALA A 16 1.80 -9.43 -4.28
CA ALA A 16 2.98 -8.90 -4.94
C ALA A 16 2.63 -7.77 -5.93
N VAL A 17 1.59 -7.98 -6.75
CA VAL A 17 1.10 -6.96 -7.70
C VAL A 17 0.59 -5.72 -6.96
N LEU A 18 -0.13 -5.88 -5.85
CA LEU A 18 -0.61 -4.75 -5.07
C LEU A 18 0.56 -3.98 -4.44
N ARG A 19 1.55 -4.70 -3.89
CA ARG A 19 2.76 -4.11 -3.33
C ARG A 19 3.48 -3.24 -4.36
N GLU A 20 3.71 -3.74 -5.58
CA GLU A 20 4.30 -2.96 -6.67
C GLU A 20 3.47 -1.72 -7.03
N GLN A 21 2.14 -1.82 -7.02
CA GLN A 21 1.28 -0.65 -7.25
C GLN A 21 1.41 0.40 -6.14
N ILE A 22 1.53 -0.03 -4.87
CA ILE A 22 1.76 0.90 -3.76
C ILE A 22 3.13 1.57 -3.90
N GLU A 23 4.19 0.84 -4.28
CA GLU A 23 5.51 1.44 -4.53
C GLU A 23 5.42 2.59 -5.56
N LEU A 24 4.72 2.36 -6.68
CA LEU A 24 4.53 3.38 -7.73
C LEU A 24 3.67 4.57 -7.27
N ILE A 25 2.68 4.31 -6.42
CA ILE A 25 1.84 5.37 -5.84
C ILE A 25 2.68 6.24 -4.91
N VAL A 26 3.50 5.65 -4.03
CA VAL A 26 4.39 6.41 -3.14
C VAL A 26 5.38 7.25 -3.95
N GLU A 27 5.98 6.69 -5.00
CA GLU A 27 6.87 7.46 -5.89
C GLU A 27 6.15 8.65 -6.53
N THR A 28 4.90 8.46 -6.97
CA THR A 28 4.12 9.54 -7.58
C THR A 28 3.68 10.59 -6.54
N ALA A 29 3.20 10.16 -5.38
CA ALA A 29 2.70 11.01 -4.30
C ALA A 29 3.80 11.91 -3.71
N THR A 30 5.03 11.41 -3.68
CA THR A 30 6.20 12.19 -3.24
C THR A 30 6.76 13.10 -4.34
N GLY A 31 6.16 13.15 -5.53
CA GLY A 31 6.70 13.90 -6.66
C GLY A 31 8.05 13.36 -7.13
N ARG A 32 8.30 12.06 -6.96
CA ARG A 32 9.56 11.36 -7.24
C ARG A 32 10.73 11.79 -6.36
N VAL A 33 10.47 12.41 -5.20
CA VAL A 33 11.50 12.64 -4.17
C VAL A 33 11.97 11.31 -3.58
N VAL A 34 11.07 10.34 -3.45
CA VAL A 34 11.36 8.95 -3.09
C VAL A 34 11.02 8.07 -4.29
N THR A 35 11.95 7.25 -4.75
CA THR A 35 11.71 6.32 -5.87
C THR A 35 11.37 4.92 -5.37
N VAL A 36 10.84 4.06 -6.26
CA VAL A 36 10.70 2.62 -5.96
C VAL A 36 12.03 1.99 -5.54
N ALA A 37 13.16 2.42 -6.09
CA ALA A 37 14.46 1.91 -5.70
C ALA A 37 14.82 2.28 -4.26
N ASP A 38 14.52 3.52 -3.83
CA ASP A 38 14.74 3.97 -2.46
C ASP A 38 13.86 3.20 -1.48
N LEU A 39 12.58 2.99 -1.83
CA LEU A 39 11.66 2.16 -1.04
C LEU A 39 12.20 0.75 -0.86
N ARG A 40 12.67 0.11 -1.93
CA ARG A 40 13.23 -1.25 -1.86
C ARG A 40 14.52 -1.29 -1.04
N ALA A 41 15.38 -0.28 -1.17
CA ALA A 41 16.59 -0.16 -0.36
C ALA A 41 16.29 0.07 1.13
N ALA A 42 15.12 0.63 1.44
CA ALA A 42 14.64 0.86 2.80
C ALA A 42 13.79 -0.29 3.37
N ASP A 43 13.70 -1.44 2.68
CA ASP A 43 12.81 -2.55 3.02
C ASP A 43 11.31 -2.14 3.05
N GLY A 44 10.94 -1.13 2.26
CA GLY A 44 9.58 -0.60 2.15
C GLY A 44 9.18 0.37 3.26
N GLU A 45 10.06 0.65 4.23
CA GLU A 45 9.81 1.61 5.32
C GLU A 45 9.80 3.04 4.79
N LEU A 46 8.68 3.73 4.95
CA LEU A 46 8.45 5.04 4.32
C LEU A 46 9.33 6.15 4.91
N ASP A 47 9.45 6.21 6.23
CA ASP A 47 10.30 7.20 6.91
C ASP A 47 11.79 6.99 6.57
N ARG A 48 12.23 5.72 6.50
CA ARG A 48 13.61 5.39 6.14
C ARG A 48 13.90 5.71 4.68
N ALA A 49 12.93 5.55 3.79
CA ALA A 49 13.03 5.94 2.39
C ALA A 49 13.03 7.46 2.18
N GLY A 50 12.69 8.25 3.22
CA GLY A 50 12.70 9.71 3.19
C GLY A 50 11.36 10.33 2.79
N VAL A 51 10.24 9.61 2.95
CA VAL A 51 8.90 10.18 2.75
C VAL A 51 8.68 11.28 3.80
N ASN A 52 8.25 12.45 3.34
CA ASN A 52 7.99 13.60 4.19
C ASN A 52 6.49 13.83 4.37
N SER A 53 6.12 14.82 5.20
CA SER A 53 4.72 15.14 5.50
C SER A 53 3.85 15.40 4.27
N ILE A 54 4.37 16.10 3.26
CA ILE A 54 3.64 16.35 2.01
C ILE A 54 3.44 15.06 1.21
N GLY A 55 4.48 14.20 1.17
CA GLY A 55 4.39 12.88 0.57
C GLY A 55 3.32 12.01 1.21
N TYR A 56 3.24 12.01 2.55
CA TYR A 56 2.21 11.31 3.31
C TYR A 56 0.80 11.84 3.01
N ILE A 57 0.60 13.16 2.99
CA ILE A 57 -0.70 13.78 2.68
C ILE A 57 -1.17 13.34 1.28
N ASN A 58 -0.32 13.53 0.27
CA ASN A 58 -0.65 13.15 -1.11
C ASN A 58 -0.91 11.64 -1.23
N LEU A 59 -0.15 10.82 -0.50
CA LEU A 59 -0.31 9.36 -0.49
C LEU A 59 -1.68 8.97 0.05
N MET A 60 -2.09 9.53 1.20
CA MET A 60 -3.41 9.27 1.78
C MET A 60 -4.53 9.67 0.82
N GLU A 61 -4.44 10.85 0.19
CA GLU A 61 -5.43 11.30 -0.80
C GLU A 61 -5.55 10.33 -1.98
N VAL A 62 -4.42 9.84 -2.52
CA VAL A 62 -4.45 8.88 -3.63
C VAL A 62 -5.05 7.53 -3.20
N LEU A 63 -4.74 7.05 -1.99
CA LEU A 63 -5.27 5.78 -1.48
C LEU A 63 -6.79 5.85 -1.27
N GLU A 64 -7.29 6.95 -0.72
CA GLU A 64 -8.71 7.21 -0.57
C GLU A 64 -9.40 7.27 -1.95
N GLN A 65 -8.91 8.10 -2.86
CA GLN A 65 -9.54 8.28 -4.17
C GLN A 65 -9.53 7.01 -5.02
N ARG A 66 -8.44 6.25 -4.99
CA ARG A 66 -8.25 5.08 -5.87
C ARG A 66 -8.86 3.80 -5.32
N TYR A 67 -8.86 3.63 -3.99
CA TYR A 67 -9.24 2.37 -3.36
C TYR A 67 -10.34 2.50 -2.30
N GLY A 68 -10.79 3.72 -1.97
CA GLY A 68 -11.66 3.96 -0.82
C GLY A 68 -10.98 3.67 0.51
N ALA A 69 -9.64 3.64 0.54
CA ALA A 69 -8.85 3.30 1.72
C ALA A 69 -8.50 4.58 2.48
N VAL A 70 -9.36 4.97 3.43
CA VAL A 70 -9.15 6.11 4.32
C VAL A 70 -8.29 5.67 5.49
N ILE A 71 -7.12 6.29 5.66
CA ILE A 71 -6.24 6.06 6.81
C ILE A 71 -6.24 7.32 7.66
N ASP A 72 -6.58 7.19 8.94
CA ASP A 72 -6.40 8.24 9.92
C ASP A 72 -4.99 8.10 10.54
N PRO A 73 -4.05 9.03 10.29
CA PRO A 73 -2.70 8.91 10.81
C PRO A 73 -2.61 9.15 12.33
N GLU A 74 -3.62 9.72 12.97
CA GLU A 74 -3.67 9.88 14.43
C GLU A 74 -4.24 8.63 15.12
N ALA A 75 -5.24 7.99 14.49
CA ALA A 75 -5.88 6.79 15.03
C ALA A 75 -5.16 5.49 14.64
N ASP A 76 -4.68 5.39 13.40
CA ASP A 76 -4.15 4.16 12.78
C ASP A 76 -2.77 4.38 12.10
N PRO A 77 -1.76 4.96 12.79
CA PRO A 77 -0.46 5.27 12.20
C PRO A 77 0.27 4.05 11.65
N GLU A 78 0.01 2.84 12.17
CA GLU A 78 0.64 1.60 11.72
C GLU A 78 0.39 1.29 10.25
N HIS A 79 -0.73 1.76 9.69
CA HIS A 79 -1.08 1.53 8.30
C HIS A 79 -0.21 2.34 7.34
N LEU A 80 0.41 3.43 7.81
CA LEU A 80 1.30 4.32 7.04
C LEU A 80 2.78 4.16 7.39
N THR A 81 3.21 3.01 7.89
CA THR A 81 4.62 2.76 8.23
C THR A 81 5.46 2.26 7.05
N SER A 82 4.86 1.37 6.24
CA SER A 82 5.54 0.68 5.15
C SER A 82 4.66 0.45 3.94
N VAL A 83 5.27 0.19 2.79
CA VAL A 83 4.56 -0.25 1.58
C VAL A 83 3.70 -1.49 1.87
N ASP A 84 4.20 -2.43 2.67
CA ASP A 84 3.49 -3.66 3.01
C ASP A 84 2.32 -3.43 3.98
N SER A 85 2.43 -2.48 4.92
CA SER A 85 1.30 -2.11 5.79
C SER A 85 0.16 -1.49 4.99
N ILE A 86 0.50 -0.60 4.04
CA ILE A 86 -0.48 0.03 3.15
C ILE A 86 -1.12 -1.02 2.24
N ALA A 87 -0.34 -1.89 1.61
CA ALA A 87 -0.87 -2.93 0.72
C ALA A 87 -1.86 -3.83 1.45
N ARG A 88 -1.55 -4.23 2.69
CA ARG A 88 -2.47 -5.01 3.54
C ARG A 88 -3.75 -4.25 3.85
N PHE A 89 -3.65 -2.97 4.22
CA PHE A 89 -4.82 -2.14 4.50
C PHE A 89 -5.72 -1.97 3.27
N VAL A 90 -5.13 -1.67 2.11
CA VAL A 90 -5.84 -1.53 0.84
C VAL A 90 -6.50 -2.85 0.42
N ALA A 91 -5.83 -3.99 0.61
CA ALA A 91 -6.42 -5.29 0.34
C ALA A 91 -7.65 -5.57 1.22
N ALA A 92 -7.63 -5.17 2.50
CA ALA A 92 -8.76 -5.28 3.40
C ALA A 92 -9.92 -4.36 2.99
N ALA A 93 -9.63 -3.08 2.68
CA ALA A 93 -10.64 -2.10 2.25
C ALA A 93 -11.38 -2.51 0.95
N ARG A 94 -10.67 -3.15 0.02
CA ARG A 94 -11.27 -3.67 -1.23
C ARG A 94 -12.24 -4.83 -1.00
N GLN A 95 -12.05 -5.61 0.07
CA GLN A 95 -12.94 -6.73 0.40
C GLN A 95 -14.22 -6.24 1.09
N THR A 96 -14.14 -5.17 1.90
CA THR A 96 -15.29 -4.60 2.59
C THR A 96 -16.21 -3.82 1.65
N ALA A 97 -15.65 -3.10 0.67
CA ALA A 97 -16.41 -2.42 -0.38
C ALA A 97 -17.10 -3.39 -1.37
N GLY A 98 -16.76 -4.69 -1.33
CA GLY A 98 -17.35 -5.76 -2.14
C GLY A 98 -18.36 -6.66 -1.41
N GLY A 99 -18.76 -6.34 -0.18
CA GLY A 99 -19.79 -7.04 0.59
C GLY A 99 -21.22 -6.71 0.12
N PRO A 100 -22.22 -7.60 0.31
CA PRO A 100 -23.40 -7.69 -0.55
C PRO A 100 -24.30 -6.45 -0.50
N ALA A 101 -24.90 -6.18 -1.66
CA ALA A 101 -25.92 -5.17 -1.93
C ALA A 101 -27.12 -5.22 -0.97
#